data_AF-A0A4Y6JLK7-F1
#
_entry.id   AF-A0A4Y6JLK7-F1
#
_cell.length_a   1.000
_cell.length_b   1.000
_cell.length_c   1.000
_cell.angle_alpha   90.00
_cell.angle_beta   90.00
_cell.angle_gamma   90.00
#
_symmetry.space_group_name_H-M   'P 1'
#
loop_
_entity.id
_entity.type
_entity.pdbx_description
1 polymer ?
#
loop_
_entity_poly.entity_id
_entity_poly.type
_entity_poly.pdbx_seq_one_letter_code
_entity_poly.pdbx_strand_id
1 'polypeptide(L)'
;EVEGKKGWVDHLFHHVWPPSAINYQFWPKNPPSYREANEAYTEKLRAVADKLFKWLSLGLGLDGHEVKAAVGGDDLEYMMKINYYPPCPRPDLALGVVAHTDMSTLTLLVPNEVPGLQVFKDDHWYDVKYIPNALIVHIGDQIEILSNGKYKAVLHRSTVSKETT
;
A
#
# COMPACT_ATOMS: atom_id res chain seq x y z
N GLU A 1 12.49 -4.07 10.46
CA GLU A 1 12.81 -4.97 11.58
C GLU A 1 12.39 -4.30 12.86
N VAL A 2 11.73 -5.01 13.76
CA VAL A 2 11.35 -4.50 15.08
C VAL A 2 12.01 -5.40 16.09
N GLU A 3 12.89 -4.85 16.94
CA GLU A 3 13.59 -5.59 17.99
C GLU A 3 14.36 -6.82 17.45
N GLY A 4 14.97 -6.70 16.27
CA GLY A 4 15.73 -7.78 15.62
C GLY A 4 14.86 -8.87 14.97
N LYS A 5 13.52 -8.77 15.03
CA LYS A 5 12.61 -9.68 14.32
C LYS A 5 12.50 -9.28 12.84
N LYS A 6 12.58 -10.28 11.97
CA LYS A 6 12.45 -10.16 10.52
C LYS A 6 11.07 -10.63 10.07
N GLY A 7 10.53 -9.96 9.05
CA GLY A 7 9.33 -10.43 8.37
C GLY A 7 9.63 -11.61 7.46
N TRP A 8 8.66 -12.51 7.29
CA TRP A 8 8.72 -13.63 6.35
C TRP A 8 8.28 -13.16 4.96
N VAL A 9 9.06 -12.26 4.37
CA VAL A 9 8.73 -11.56 3.13
C VAL A 9 10.00 -11.12 2.42
N ASP A 10 10.02 -11.34 1.11
CA ASP A 10 10.92 -10.64 0.20
C ASP A 10 10.16 -9.50 -0.46
N HIS A 11 10.83 -8.41 -0.78
CA HIS A 11 10.16 -7.31 -1.47
C HIS A 11 11.06 -6.60 -2.47
N LEU A 12 10.43 -6.07 -3.51
CA LEU A 12 10.99 -5.09 -4.42
C LEU A 12 10.33 -3.75 -4.14
N PHE A 13 11.14 -2.71 -3.93
CA PHE A 13 10.67 -1.36 -3.65
C PHE A 13 11.38 -0.34 -4.53
N HIS A 14 10.62 0.47 -5.26
CA HIS A 14 11.18 1.52 -6.13
C HIS A 14 10.19 2.65 -6.39
N HIS A 15 10.72 3.82 -6.75
CA HIS A 15 9.90 4.93 -7.24
C HIS A 15 9.29 4.60 -8.60
N VAL A 16 8.07 5.11 -8.81
CA VAL A 16 7.33 5.02 -10.08
C VAL A 16 6.81 6.38 -10.57
N TRP A 17 6.82 7.40 -9.70
CA TRP A 17 6.53 8.79 -10.07
C TRP A 17 7.16 9.73 -9.03
N PRO A 18 7.58 10.96 -9.40
CA PRO A 18 7.66 11.53 -10.75
C PRO A 18 8.78 10.90 -11.60
N PRO A 19 8.80 11.09 -12.94
CA PRO A 19 9.83 10.52 -13.81
C PRO A 19 11.26 10.90 -13.40
N SER A 20 11.44 12.09 -12.80
CA SER A 20 12.72 12.56 -12.26
C SER A 20 13.23 11.75 -11.07
N ALA A 21 12.35 11.07 -10.33
CA ALA A 21 12.70 10.23 -9.18
C ALA A 21 12.94 8.76 -9.57
N ILE A 22 12.64 8.37 -10.82
CA ILE A 22 12.75 6.97 -11.25
C ILE A 22 14.20 6.62 -11.60
N ASN A 23 14.72 5.58 -10.96
CA ASN A 23 15.96 4.93 -11.36
C ASN A 23 15.68 3.55 -11.98
N TYR A 24 15.62 3.49 -13.31
CA TYR A 24 15.35 2.27 -14.07
C TYR A 24 16.42 1.19 -13.93
N GLN A 25 17.61 1.49 -13.40
CA GLN A 25 18.62 0.47 -13.13
C GLN A 25 18.12 -0.59 -12.12
N PHE A 26 17.25 -0.18 -11.19
CA PHE A 26 16.71 -1.05 -10.15
C PHE A 26 15.38 -1.70 -10.53
N TRP A 27 14.83 -1.40 -11.71
CA TRP A 27 13.61 -2.04 -12.18
C TRP A 27 13.95 -3.42 -12.80
N PRO A 28 13.10 -4.44 -12.57
CA PRO A 28 13.20 -5.72 -13.24
C PRO A 28 13.32 -5.61 -14.76
N LYS A 29 14.29 -6.31 -15.33
CA LYS A 29 14.45 -6.50 -16.78
C LYS A 29 13.77 -7.77 -17.29
N ASN A 30 13.38 -8.65 -16.37
CA ASN A 30 12.66 -9.88 -16.64
C ASN A 30 11.44 -9.94 -15.68
N PRO A 31 10.20 -10.02 -16.19
CA PRO A 31 9.84 -10.05 -17.61
C PRO A 31 10.19 -8.72 -18.32
N PRO A 32 10.53 -8.74 -19.63
CA PRO A 32 10.83 -7.51 -20.39
C PRO A 32 9.69 -6.49 -20.40
N SER A 33 8.45 -6.96 -20.23
CA SER A 33 7.24 -6.13 -20.15
C SER A 33 7.06 -5.42 -18.82
N TYR A 34 7.91 -5.66 -17.80
CA TYR A 34 7.75 -5.07 -16.47
C TYR A 34 7.64 -3.55 -16.52
N ARG A 35 8.53 -2.90 -17.27
CA ARG A 35 8.58 -1.44 -17.35
C ARG A 35 7.29 -0.87 -17.95
N GLU A 36 6.90 -1.36 -19.12
CA GLU A 36 5.70 -0.90 -19.82
C GLU A 36 4.44 -1.12 -18.97
N ALA A 37 4.31 -2.30 -18.37
CA ALA A 37 3.18 -2.63 -17.51
C ALA A 37 3.13 -1.72 -16.27
N ASN A 38 4.28 -1.48 -15.62
CA ASN A 38 4.35 -0.68 -14.41
C ASN A 38 4.14 0.83 -14.69
N GLU A 39 4.62 1.36 -15.81
CA GLU A 39 4.34 2.74 -16.24
C GLU A 39 2.85 2.93 -16.54
N ALA A 40 2.24 2.03 -17.31
CA ALA A 40 0.81 2.06 -17.63
C ALA A 40 -0.05 1.93 -16.35
N TYR A 41 0.33 1.02 -15.45
CA TYR A 41 -0.35 0.85 -14.16
C TYR A 41 -0.26 2.10 -13.29
N THR A 42 0.93 2.73 -13.22
CA THR A 42 1.14 3.96 -12.44
C THR A 42 0.25 5.10 -12.94
N GLU A 43 0.11 5.27 -14.26
CA GLU A 43 -0.80 6.27 -14.83
C GLU A 43 -2.24 6.05 -14.37
N LYS A 44 -2.74 4.81 -14.44
CA LYS A 44 -4.11 4.48 -13.99
C LYS A 44 -4.28 4.65 -12.48
N LEU A 45 -3.30 4.25 -11.68
CA LEU A 45 -3.34 4.42 -10.23
C LEU A 45 -3.38 5.88 -9.82
N ARG A 46 -2.61 6.74 -10.47
CA ARG A 46 -2.65 8.19 -10.20
C ARG A 46 -4.03 8.78 -10.44
N ALA A 47 -4.71 8.37 -11.51
CA ALA A 47 -6.09 8.80 -11.76
C ALA A 47 -7.08 8.30 -10.69
N VAL A 48 -6.84 7.14 -10.08
CA VAL A 48 -7.62 6.64 -8.94
C VAL A 48 -7.30 7.46 -7.68
N ALA A 49 -6.02 7.69 -7.39
CA ALA A 49 -5.58 8.49 -6.25
C ALA A 49 -6.16 9.92 -6.29
N ASP A 50 -6.11 10.58 -7.45
CA ASP A 50 -6.69 11.93 -7.64
C ASP A 50 -8.19 11.95 -7.34
N LYS A 51 -8.94 10.93 -7.77
CA LYS A 51 -10.37 10.80 -7.42
C LYS A 51 -10.56 10.61 -5.92
N LEU A 52 -9.73 9.78 -5.27
CA LEU A 52 -9.82 9.55 -3.83
C LEU A 52 -9.49 10.82 -3.04
N PHE A 53 -8.44 11.56 -3.38
CA PHE A 53 -8.12 12.83 -2.73
C PHE A 53 -9.26 13.85 -2.87
N LYS A 54 -9.92 13.90 -4.04
CA LYS A 54 -11.11 14.73 -4.21
C LYS A 54 -12.22 14.34 -3.24
N TRP A 55 -12.54 13.04 -3.14
CA TRP A 55 -13.59 12.56 -2.23
C TRP A 55 -13.24 12.74 -0.76
N LEU A 56 -11.98 12.56 -0.38
CA LEU A 56 -11.51 12.84 0.98
C LEU A 56 -11.65 14.32 1.33
N SER A 57 -11.32 15.22 0.39
CA SER A 57 -11.49 16.67 0.61
C SER A 57 -12.97 17.01 0.83
N LEU A 58 -13.84 16.55 -0.07
CA LEU A 58 -15.29 16.78 0.03
C LEU A 58 -15.87 16.17 1.31
N GLY A 59 -15.42 14.98 1.72
CA GLY A 59 -15.85 14.33 2.94
C GLY A 59 -15.43 15.06 4.22
N LEU A 60 -14.39 15.91 4.15
CA LEU A 60 -14.00 16.83 5.22
C LEU A 60 -14.76 18.16 5.19
N GLY A 61 -15.61 18.38 4.19
CA GLY A 61 -16.30 19.65 3.96
C GLY A 61 -15.41 20.71 3.31
N LEU A 62 -14.34 20.29 2.64
CA LEU A 62 -13.38 21.15 1.93
C LEU A 62 -13.65 21.15 0.42
N ASP A 63 -13.03 22.10 -0.29
CA ASP A 63 -13.02 22.07 -1.74
C ASP A 63 -12.26 20.83 -2.26
N GLY A 64 -12.70 20.28 -3.40
CA GLY A 64 -12.26 18.98 -3.90
C GLY A 64 -10.77 18.84 -4.26
N HIS A 65 -9.94 19.85 -4.04
CA HIS A 65 -8.50 19.83 -4.36
C HIS A 65 -7.62 20.00 -3.11
N GLU A 66 -8.20 20.33 -1.96
CA GLU A 66 -7.48 20.74 -0.75
C GLU A 66 -6.56 19.63 -0.21
N VAL A 67 -7.05 18.40 -0.09
CA VAL A 67 -6.23 17.28 0.40
C VAL A 67 -5.09 16.99 -0.56
N LYS A 68 -5.32 17.01 -1.89
CA LYS A 68 -4.26 16.77 -2.88
C LYS A 68 -3.19 17.85 -2.78
N ALA A 69 -3.59 19.12 -2.70
CA ALA A 69 -2.67 20.24 -2.56
C ALA A 69 -1.81 20.11 -1.28
N ALA A 70 -2.44 19.75 -0.16
CA ALA A 70 -1.76 19.63 1.13
C ALA A 70 -0.72 18.48 1.18
N VAL A 71 -0.92 17.40 0.43
CA VAL A 71 0.01 16.25 0.40
C VAL A 71 1.13 16.37 -0.64
N GLY A 72 1.26 17.53 -1.32
CA GLY A 72 2.32 17.77 -2.30
C GLY A 72 1.83 17.97 -3.73
N GLY A 73 0.53 17.92 -3.98
CA GLY A 73 -0.04 18.27 -5.29
C GLY A 73 0.47 17.37 -6.41
N ASP A 74 1.08 17.98 -7.43
CA ASP A 74 1.66 17.28 -8.57
C ASP A 74 3.09 16.79 -8.33
N ASP A 75 3.73 17.26 -7.24
CA ASP A 75 5.04 16.80 -6.78
C ASP A 75 4.94 15.56 -5.87
N LEU A 76 3.72 15.06 -5.61
CA LEU A 76 3.50 13.84 -4.82
C LEU A 76 4.23 12.65 -5.46
N GLU A 77 5.10 12.01 -4.68
CA GLU A 77 5.82 10.83 -5.12
C GLU A 77 4.97 9.56 -4.99
N TYR A 78 5.12 8.65 -5.96
CA TYR A 78 4.52 7.33 -5.92
C TYR A 78 5.63 6.28 -5.91
N MET A 79 5.49 5.34 -4.98
CA MET A 79 6.41 4.22 -4.83
C MET A 79 5.65 2.91 -4.96
N MET A 80 6.27 1.94 -5.60
CA MET A 80 5.74 0.59 -5.75
C MET A 80 6.46 -0.33 -4.78
N LYS A 81 5.70 -1.09 -3.99
CA LYS A 81 6.22 -2.18 -3.17
C LYS A 81 5.55 -3.49 -3.58
N ILE A 82 6.33 -4.38 -4.17
CA ILE A 82 5.89 -5.74 -4.50
C ILE A 82 6.37 -6.65 -3.38
N ASN A 83 5.44 -7.21 -2.61
CA ASN A 83 5.74 -8.14 -1.54
C ASN A 83 5.54 -9.58 -2.04
N TYR A 84 6.51 -10.44 -1.77
CA TYR A 84 6.45 -11.88 -2.01
C TYR A 84 6.53 -12.61 -0.68
N TYR A 85 5.49 -13.38 -0.35
CA TYR A 85 5.38 -14.11 0.91
C TYR A 85 5.60 -15.60 0.65
N PRO A 86 6.84 -16.14 0.74
CA PRO A 86 7.08 -17.55 0.49
C PRO A 86 6.34 -18.42 1.52
N PRO A 87 6.01 -19.68 1.18
CA PRO A 87 5.41 -20.61 2.14
C PRO A 87 6.26 -20.74 3.41
N CYS A 88 5.62 -20.67 4.58
CA CYS A 88 6.26 -20.69 5.88
C CYS A 88 5.99 -22.01 6.61
N PRO A 89 7.00 -22.78 7.04
CA PRO A 89 6.77 -24.06 7.73
C PRO A 89 6.12 -23.90 9.12
N ARG A 90 6.22 -22.71 9.73
CA ARG A 90 5.68 -22.36 11.05
C ARG A 90 4.96 -21.00 11.00
N PRO A 91 3.82 -20.90 10.30
CA PRO A 91 3.09 -19.65 10.14
C PRO A 91 2.51 -19.14 11.47
N ASP A 92 2.41 -20.01 12.48
CA ASP A 92 2.03 -19.68 13.86
C ASP A 92 3.10 -18.87 14.60
N LEU A 93 4.36 -18.89 14.13
CA LEU A 93 5.50 -18.20 14.74
C LEU A 93 6.01 -17.01 13.91
N ALA A 94 5.46 -16.78 12.72
CA ALA A 94 5.95 -15.79 11.77
C ALA A 94 4.84 -14.87 11.27
N LEU A 95 5.23 -13.64 10.94
CA LEU A 95 4.41 -12.71 10.17
C LEU A 95 5.17 -12.36 8.90
N GLY A 96 4.44 -12.18 7.81
CA GLY A 96 4.99 -11.64 6.58
C GLY A 96 5.44 -10.21 6.81
N VAL A 97 4.52 -9.36 7.29
CA VAL A 97 4.81 -8.01 7.76
C VAL A 97 4.23 -7.84 9.15
N VAL A 98 5.02 -7.28 10.07
CA VAL A 98 4.58 -6.98 11.44
C VAL A 98 3.47 -5.93 11.46
N ALA A 99 2.75 -5.81 12.58
CA ALA A 99 1.72 -4.80 12.75
C ALA A 99 2.30 -3.39 12.59
N HIS A 100 1.72 -2.58 11.71
CA HIS A 100 2.12 -1.20 11.43
C HIS A 100 0.96 -0.39 10.85
N THR A 101 1.11 0.93 10.83
CA THR A 101 0.35 1.84 9.96
C THR A 101 1.24 2.27 8.80
N ASP A 102 0.62 2.74 7.73
CA ASP A 102 1.36 3.23 6.56
C ASP A 102 1.75 4.68 6.74
N MET A 103 3.04 5.00 6.68
CA MET A 103 3.54 6.38 6.72
C MET A 103 3.16 7.21 5.47
N SER A 104 2.53 6.59 4.47
CA SER A 104 2.11 7.21 3.22
C SER A 104 0.89 8.12 3.41
N THR A 105 0.40 8.70 2.32
CA THR A 105 -0.89 9.41 2.29
C THR A 105 -2.03 8.44 2.03
N LEU A 106 -1.90 7.66 0.96
CA LEU A 106 -2.79 6.58 0.57
C LEU A 106 -1.96 5.39 0.12
N THR A 107 -2.42 4.18 0.44
CA THR A 107 -1.91 2.94 -0.14
C THR A 107 -3.01 2.31 -0.98
N LEU A 108 -2.70 2.04 -2.26
CA LEU A 108 -3.58 1.33 -3.20
C LEU A 108 -3.00 -0.06 -3.44
N LEU A 109 -3.57 -1.06 -2.77
CA LEU A 109 -3.06 -2.42 -2.75
C LEU A 109 -3.87 -3.31 -3.70
N VAL A 110 -3.15 -4.05 -4.55
CA VAL A 110 -3.69 -5.17 -5.33
C VAL A 110 -3.33 -6.47 -4.58
N PRO A 111 -4.29 -7.14 -3.93
CA PRO A 111 -4.05 -8.44 -3.32
C PRO A 111 -4.10 -9.57 -4.37
N ASN A 112 -3.58 -10.74 -3.99
CA ASN A 112 -3.85 -12.01 -4.68
C ASN A 112 -4.96 -12.79 -3.94
N GLU A 113 -5.29 -13.98 -4.45
CA GLU A 113 -6.32 -14.84 -3.88
C GLU A 113 -5.93 -15.54 -2.57
N VAL A 114 -4.65 -15.45 -2.17
CA VAL A 114 -4.15 -16.05 -0.94
C VAL A 114 -4.41 -15.09 0.24
N PRO A 115 -5.19 -15.50 1.25
CA PRO A 115 -5.43 -14.66 2.42
C PRO A 115 -4.15 -14.39 3.20
N GLY A 116 -4.04 -13.19 3.76
CA GLY A 116 -2.92 -12.86 4.62
C GLY A 116 -2.97 -11.47 5.24
N LEU A 117 -3.60 -10.51 4.57
CA LEU A 117 -3.79 -9.18 5.14
C LEU A 117 -4.82 -9.22 6.28
N GLN A 118 -4.41 -8.70 7.44
CA GLN A 118 -5.28 -8.50 8.59
C GLN A 118 -5.27 -7.03 9.00
N VAL A 119 -6.44 -6.52 9.38
CA VAL A 119 -6.62 -5.17 9.93
C VAL A 119 -7.05 -5.26 11.39
N PHE A 120 -6.57 -4.34 12.22
CA PHE A 120 -6.91 -4.28 13.64
C PHE A 120 -8.02 -3.26 13.87
N LYS A 121 -9.10 -3.69 14.53
CA LYS A 121 -10.25 -2.87 14.88
C LYS A 121 -10.89 -3.40 16.16
N ASP A 122 -11.36 -2.51 17.04
CA ASP A 122 -12.10 -2.88 18.25
C ASP A 122 -11.41 -3.98 19.07
N ASP A 123 -10.08 -3.88 19.23
CA ASP A 123 -9.20 -4.85 19.90
C ASP A 123 -9.08 -6.25 19.27
N HIS A 124 -9.51 -6.40 18.01
CA HIS A 124 -9.48 -7.66 17.28
C HIS A 124 -8.80 -7.53 15.91
N TRP A 125 -8.18 -8.62 15.47
CA TRP A 125 -7.66 -8.77 14.11
C TRP A 125 -8.75 -9.34 13.21
N TYR A 126 -8.99 -8.69 12.06
CA TYR A 126 -9.93 -9.12 11.04
C TYR A 126 -9.21 -9.45 9.75
N ASP A 127 -9.50 -10.62 9.19
CA ASP A 127 -9.02 -10.99 7.86
C ASP A 127 -9.70 -10.13 6.79
N VAL A 128 -8.89 -9.53 5.91
CA VAL A 128 -9.40 -8.81 4.75
C VAL A 128 -9.70 -9.83 3.66
N LYS A 129 -10.98 -9.91 3.28
CA LYS A 129 -11.41 -10.85 2.24
C LYS A 129 -10.90 -10.41 0.87
N TYR A 130 -10.37 -11.38 0.11
CA TYR A 130 -10.12 -11.18 -1.30
C TYR A 130 -11.44 -10.95 -2.04
N ILE A 131 -11.49 -9.90 -2.84
CA ILE A 131 -12.58 -9.61 -3.78
C ILE A 131 -11.95 -9.50 -5.16
N PRO A 132 -12.33 -10.36 -6.13
CA PRO A 132 -11.78 -10.33 -7.47
C PRO A 132 -11.89 -8.93 -8.11
N ASN A 133 -10.80 -8.45 -8.69
CA ASN A 133 -10.69 -7.15 -9.37
C ASN A 133 -10.88 -5.91 -8.46
N ALA A 134 -10.88 -6.07 -7.13
CA ALA A 134 -10.95 -4.96 -6.21
C ALA A 134 -9.56 -4.47 -5.78
N LEU A 135 -9.45 -3.16 -5.54
CA LEU A 135 -8.33 -2.56 -4.83
C LEU A 135 -8.67 -2.45 -3.35
N ILE A 136 -7.68 -2.71 -2.50
CA ILE A 136 -7.74 -2.36 -1.08
C ILE A 136 -7.12 -0.97 -0.93
N VAL A 137 -7.82 -0.07 -0.26
CA VAL A 137 -7.37 1.32 -0.03
C VAL A 137 -7.15 1.52 1.47
N HIS A 138 -5.91 1.85 1.85
CA HIS A 138 -5.61 2.31 3.20
C HIS A 138 -5.42 3.82 3.24
N ILE A 139 -5.95 4.44 4.29
CA ILE A 139 -5.55 5.76 4.73
C ILE A 139 -4.22 5.62 5.45
N GLY A 140 -3.23 6.42 5.06
CA GLY A 140 -1.95 6.49 5.75
C GLY A 140 -1.89 7.62 6.77
N ASP A 141 -0.83 7.62 7.56
CA ASP A 141 -0.59 8.52 8.69
C ASP A 141 -0.68 10.00 8.29
N GLN A 142 -0.22 10.35 7.07
CA GLN A 142 -0.25 11.74 6.59
C GLN A 142 -1.69 12.26 6.47
N ILE A 143 -2.63 11.45 5.97
CA ILE A 143 -4.03 11.84 5.86
C ILE A 143 -4.72 11.83 7.22
N GLU A 144 -4.36 10.91 8.12
CA GLU A 144 -4.85 10.95 9.49
C GLU A 144 -4.47 12.27 10.17
N ILE A 145 -3.21 12.69 10.08
CA ILE A 145 -2.72 13.95 10.63
C ILE A 145 -3.44 15.14 9.98
N LEU A 146 -3.46 15.22 8.65
CA LEU A 146 -4.07 16.33 7.91
C LEU A 146 -5.57 16.48 8.19
N SER A 147 -6.27 15.37 8.40
CA SER A 147 -7.71 15.37 8.70
C SER A 147 -8.01 15.60 10.19
N ASN A 148 -6.99 15.86 11.02
CA ASN A 148 -7.09 15.93 12.48
C ASN A 148 -7.76 14.68 13.07
N GLY A 149 -7.35 13.51 12.58
CA GLY A 149 -7.83 12.21 13.04
C GLY A 149 -9.23 11.83 12.58
N LYS A 150 -9.87 12.55 11.65
CA LYS A 150 -11.19 12.17 11.13
C LYS A 150 -11.13 10.93 10.24
N TYR A 151 -10.13 10.85 9.38
CA TYR A 151 -9.78 9.62 8.66
C TYR A 151 -8.72 8.88 9.46
N LYS A 152 -8.88 7.56 9.60
CA LYS A 152 -8.03 6.76 10.48
C LYS A 152 -7.04 5.91 9.69
N ALA A 153 -5.76 6.02 10.05
CA ALA A 153 -4.73 5.11 9.61
C ALA A 153 -4.92 3.79 10.37
N VAL A 154 -5.16 2.71 9.64
CA VAL A 154 -5.53 1.42 10.24
C VAL A 154 -4.28 0.60 10.50
N LEU A 155 -4.11 0.16 11.75
CA LEU A 155 -3.07 -0.79 12.11
C LEU A 155 -3.36 -2.11 11.38
N HIS A 156 -2.40 -2.59 10.61
CA HIS A 156 -2.56 -3.79 9.79
C HIS A 156 -1.27 -4.63 9.78
N ARG A 157 -1.39 -5.90 9.43
CA ARG A 157 -0.26 -6.85 9.34
C ARG A 157 -0.51 -7.86 8.21
N SER A 158 0.54 -8.59 7.84
CA SER A 158 0.41 -9.74 6.93
C SER A 158 0.79 -11.02 7.66
N THR A 159 -0.10 -12.01 7.64
CA THR A 159 0.19 -13.40 8.02
C THR A 159 0.81 -14.14 6.84
N VAL A 160 1.26 -15.37 7.08
CA VAL A 160 1.83 -16.24 6.03
C VAL A 160 1.14 -17.59 6.02
N SER A 161 1.14 -18.24 4.87
CA SER A 161 0.57 -19.58 4.66
C SER A 161 1.69 -20.64 4.66
N LYS A 162 1.34 -21.88 5.00
CA LYS A 162 2.27 -23.01 4.95
C LYS A 162 2.50 -23.55 3.53
N GLU A 163 1.53 -23.35 2.65
CA GLU A 163 1.46 -24.08 1.38
C GLU A 163 1.46 -23.17 0.15
N THR A 164 1.09 -21.90 0.30
CA THR A 164 0.80 -20.99 -0.82
C THR A 164 1.41 -19.60 -0.61
N THR A 165 1.56 -18.86 -1.72
CA THR A 165 1.99 -17.45 -1.76
C THR A 165 0.93 -16.58 -2.40
#